data_AF-A0A7C5K4P6-F1
#
_entry.id   AF-A0A7C5K4P6-F1
#
_cell.length_a   1.000
_cell.length_b   1.000
_cell.length_c   1.000
_cell.angle_alpha   90.00
_cell.angle_beta   90.00
_cell.angle_gamma   90.00
#
_symmetry.space_group_name_H-M   'P 1'
#
loop_
_entity.id
_entity.type
_entity.pdbx_description
1 polymer ?
#
loop_
_entity_poly.entity_id
_entity_poly.type
_entity_poly.pdbx_seq_one_letter_code
_entity_poly.pdbx_strand_id
1 'polypeptide(L)'
;MNHRPLSIAVVLALCASGLVSAAPVPLNLPRPDGQPGNPKKPVKVYILAGQSNMVGMGGVSGAQPPRNVFYSADPAIIPGTYQLSRPDDLKSLDTVSVFRHGFYGTEFDVPVTGSYRIRGGEVVQLEAGKRYPVPDPKKPFWLEQVNMPGKGDLVGVTKNDKKFTYLIDEAGNWTARNDVTYTDPRLFPERPALPLSPLANNGKTFGPELGFGSVVGTFHDEQVLLIKTAIGNRSLNWDFRPPSSGHTDKPGADKYEGYEYRAMVQGVRDTLMKYEAQGYEIAGFGWFQGHKDAGSTKEEYEKHLVNLINDLRKDLNAPKMKAVVATVG
;
A
#
# COMPACT_ATOMS: atom_id res chain seq x y z
N MET A 1 3.67 -72.18 28.98
CA MET A 1 3.32 -70.75 28.94
C MET A 1 4.54 -69.96 29.40
N ASN A 2 5.25 -69.31 28.48
CA ASN A 2 6.30 -68.34 28.81
C ASN A 2 6.32 -67.32 27.67
N HIS A 3 5.62 -66.20 27.90
CA HIS A 3 5.55 -65.09 26.96
C HIS A 3 6.86 -64.29 27.02
N ARG A 4 7.60 -64.26 25.90
CA ARG A 4 8.62 -63.23 25.66
C ARG A 4 7.92 -62.00 25.07
N PRO A 5 8.10 -60.78 25.61
CA PRO A 5 7.58 -59.60 24.96
C PRO A 5 8.49 -59.23 23.77
N LEU A 6 7.86 -59.00 22.62
CA LEU A 6 8.48 -58.47 21.41
C LEU A 6 8.60 -56.95 21.58
N SER A 7 9.79 -56.43 21.85
CA SER A 7 10.04 -54.99 21.88
C SER A 7 10.03 -54.44 20.45
N ILE A 8 8.95 -53.77 20.07
CA ILE A 8 8.86 -52.97 18.85
C ILE A 8 9.63 -51.67 19.11
N ALA A 9 10.83 -51.56 18.53
CA ALA A 9 11.56 -50.30 18.49
C ALA A 9 10.89 -49.37 17.47
N VAL A 10 10.14 -48.39 17.96
CA VAL A 10 9.64 -47.27 17.15
C VAL A 10 10.84 -46.35 16.86
N VAL A 11 11.38 -46.43 15.65
CA VAL A 11 12.34 -45.43 15.16
C VAL A 11 11.54 -44.17 14.82
N LEU A 12 11.48 -43.24 15.77
CA LEU A 12 11.10 -41.86 15.50
C LEU A 12 12.20 -41.23 14.65
N ALA A 13 12.00 -41.19 13.34
CA ALA A 13 12.76 -40.32 12.46
C ALA A 13 12.39 -38.87 12.80
N LEU A 14 13.20 -38.21 13.64
CA LEU A 14 13.17 -36.76 13.78
C LEU A 14 13.58 -36.16 12.44
N CYS A 15 12.61 -35.80 11.60
CA CYS A 15 12.81 -34.83 10.54
C CYS A 15 13.03 -33.48 11.20
N ALA A 16 14.27 -33.21 11.62
CA ALA A 16 14.72 -31.86 11.94
C ALA A 16 14.78 -31.07 10.63
N SER A 17 13.64 -30.55 10.18
CA SER A 17 13.61 -29.51 9.16
C SER A 17 14.26 -28.28 9.76
N GLY A 18 15.56 -28.11 9.50
CA GLY A 18 16.29 -26.91 9.88
C GLY A 18 15.54 -25.70 9.38
N LEU A 19 15.19 -24.79 10.30
CA LEU A 19 14.78 -23.43 9.96
C LEU A 19 16.00 -22.76 9.30
N VAL A 20 16.11 -22.90 7.98
CA VAL A 20 17.00 -22.03 7.20
C VAL A 20 16.44 -20.63 7.39
N SER A 21 17.11 -19.81 8.20
CA SER A 21 16.82 -18.39 8.29
C SER A 21 16.99 -17.82 6.89
N ALA A 22 15.90 -17.39 6.26
CA ALA A 22 15.97 -16.71 4.98
C ALA A 22 16.85 -15.45 5.14
N ALA A 23 17.75 -15.22 4.19
CA ALA A 23 18.54 -14.00 4.17
C ALA A 23 17.59 -12.79 4.09
N PRO A 24 17.90 -11.67 4.78
CA PRO A 24 17.07 -10.48 4.71
C PRO A 24 17.01 -9.97 3.27
N VAL A 25 15.81 -9.60 2.80
CA VAL A 25 15.64 -8.96 1.50
C VAL A 25 16.29 -7.57 1.56
N PRO A 26 17.25 -7.25 0.68
CA PRO A 26 17.91 -5.95 0.70
C PRO A 26 16.93 -4.84 0.33
N LEU A 27 17.08 -3.67 0.95
CA LEU A 27 16.26 -2.49 0.66
C LEU A 27 16.38 -2.05 -0.81
N ASN A 28 17.58 -2.17 -1.37
CA ASN A 28 17.85 -1.89 -2.77
C ASN A 28 18.07 -3.23 -3.51
N LEU A 29 17.12 -3.54 -4.39
CA LEU A 29 17.21 -4.65 -5.33
C LEU A 29 18.10 -4.27 -6.53
N PRO A 30 18.57 -5.24 -7.32
CA PRO A 30 19.11 -4.95 -8.65
C PRO A 30 18.02 -4.29 -9.52
N ARG A 31 18.45 -3.42 -10.46
CA ARG A 31 17.54 -2.89 -11.48
C ARG A 31 17.04 -4.03 -12.38
N PRO A 32 15.81 -3.94 -12.91
CA PRO A 32 15.34 -4.86 -13.94
C PRO A 32 16.28 -4.82 -15.15
N ASP A 33 16.55 -5.98 -15.74
CA ASP A 33 17.39 -6.14 -16.93
C ASP A 33 16.63 -5.88 -18.24
N GLY A 34 15.33 -5.60 -18.15
CA GLY A 34 14.43 -5.34 -19.26
C GLY A 34 13.97 -6.59 -20.01
N GLN A 35 14.43 -7.79 -19.61
CA GLN A 35 14.06 -9.04 -20.26
C GLN A 35 12.70 -9.57 -19.74
N PRO A 36 11.95 -10.32 -20.56
CA PRO A 36 10.80 -11.08 -20.07
C PRO A 36 11.26 -12.27 -19.22
N GLY A 37 10.35 -12.79 -18.39
CA GLY A 37 10.61 -14.03 -17.65
C GLY A 37 10.71 -15.22 -18.60
N ASN A 38 11.33 -16.32 -18.14
CA ASN A 38 11.56 -17.49 -19.00
C ASN A 38 10.21 -18.11 -19.46
N PRO A 39 9.88 -18.06 -20.76
CA PRO A 39 8.58 -18.52 -21.26
C PRO A 39 8.44 -20.04 -21.29
N LYS A 40 9.56 -20.78 -21.11
CA LYS A 40 9.57 -22.25 -21.07
C LYS A 40 9.20 -22.81 -19.70
N LYS A 41 9.13 -21.95 -18.68
CA LYS A 41 8.74 -22.33 -17.32
C LYS A 41 7.26 -21.97 -17.09
N PRO A 42 6.55 -22.72 -16.22
CA PRO A 42 5.22 -22.33 -15.77
C PRO A 42 5.25 -20.95 -15.11
N VAL A 43 4.19 -20.17 -15.32
CA VAL A 43 4.06 -18.84 -14.70
C VAL A 43 3.92 -18.97 -13.18
N LYS A 44 4.68 -18.15 -12.44
CA LYS A 44 4.53 -18.05 -10.99
C LYS A 44 3.44 -17.03 -10.64
N VAL A 45 2.35 -17.49 -10.02
CA VAL A 45 1.18 -16.66 -9.75
C VAL A 45 1.13 -16.30 -8.27
N TYR A 46 0.92 -15.02 -8.00
CA TYR A 46 0.64 -14.48 -6.67
C TYR A 46 -0.68 -13.69 -6.67
N ILE A 47 -1.55 -14.01 -5.71
CA ILE A 47 -2.83 -13.34 -5.54
C ILE A 47 -2.69 -12.32 -4.41
N LEU A 48 -3.09 -11.08 -4.65
CA LEU A 48 -3.08 -10.02 -3.65
C LEU A 48 -4.52 -9.56 -3.43
N ALA A 49 -5.04 -9.69 -2.20
CA ALA A 49 -6.42 -9.30 -1.90
C ALA A 49 -6.55 -8.59 -0.56
N GLY A 50 -7.67 -7.88 -0.41
CA GLY A 50 -8.01 -7.18 0.83
C GLY A 50 -8.63 -5.82 0.57
N GLN A 51 -8.39 -4.89 1.49
CA GLN A 51 -8.96 -3.54 1.48
C GLN A 51 -7.91 -2.48 1.87
N SER A 52 -8.31 -1.20 1.91
CA SER A 52 -7.46 -0.08 2.34
C SER A 52 -6.12 -0.06 1.60
N ASN A 53 -5.00 -0.22 2.30
CA ASN A 53 -3.65 -0.17 1.73
C ASN A 53 -3.45 -1.13 0.55
N MET A 54 -4.11 -2.29 0.52
CA MET A 54 -4.03 -3.20 -0.63
C MET A 54 -4.56 -2.58 -1.93
N VAL A 55 -5.55 -1.67 -1.84
CA VAL A 55 -6.12 -0.98 -3.01
C VAL A 55 -5.03 -0.23 -3.78
N GLY A 56 -4.03 0.29 -3.06
CA GLY A 56 -2.89 0.99 -3.65
C GLY A 56 -3.19 2.46 -3.88
N MET A 57 -3.47 3.18 -2.80
CA MET A 57 -3.66 4.64 -2.79
C MET A 57 -2.36 5.42 -2.57
N GLY A 58 -1.20 4.77 -2.61
CA GLY A 58 0.09 5.46 -2.52
C GLY A 58 0.28 6.35 -3.74
N GLY A 59 0.50 7.64 -3.55
CA GLY A 59 0.68 8.59 -4.66
C GLY A 59 2.04 8.44 -5.34
N VAL A 60 2.07 8.36 -6.67
CA VAL A 60 3.33 8.35 -7.42
C VAL A 60 4.04 9.70 -7.28
N SER A 61 3.29 10.79 -7.37
CA SER A 61 3.80 12.16 -7.28
C SER A 61 2.73 13.12 -6.79
N GLY A 62 3.13 14.32 -6.39
CA GLY A 62 2.22 15.39 -6.02
C GLY A 62 1.78 15.31 -4.58
N ALA A 63 2.57 14.67 -3.70
CA ALA A 63 2.40 14.81 -2.27
C ALA A 63 2.34 16.29 -1.93
N GLN A 64 1.34 16.64 -1.14
CA GLN A 64 1.23 17.95 -0.54
C GLN A 64 1.56 17.82 0.94
N PRO A 65 2.12 18.86 1.56
CA PRO A 65 2.18 18.92 3.01
C PRO A 65 0.75 18.76 3.56
N PRO A 66 0.53 17.96 4.63
CA PRO A 66 -0.80 17.70 5.16
C PRO A 66 -1.46 18.93 5.81
N ARG A 67 -0.73 20.04 5.95
CA ARG A 67 -1.15 21.24 6.67
C ARG A 67 -0.59 22.48 5.99
N ASN A 68 -1.38 23.55 5.98
CA ASN A 68 -0.87 24.89 5.71
C ASN A 68 -0.11 25.37 6.96
N VAL A 69 1.13 25.84 6.78
CA VAL A 69 1.94 26.41 7.85
C VAL A 69 1.82 27.92 7.80
N PHE A 70 1.31 28.48 8.89
CA PHE A 70 1.18 29.91 9.09
C PHE A 70 2.16 30.40 10.15
N TYR A 71 2.82 31.52 9.86
CA TYR A 71 3.61 32.25 10.83
C TYR A 71 2.86 33.53 11.19
N SER A 72 2.59 33.74 12.48
CA SER A 72 1.95 34.95 13.00
C SER A 72 2.87 35.71 13.95
N ALA A 73 2.86 37.03 13.82
CA ALA A 73 3.56 37.97 14.68
C ALA A 73 2.74 38.35 15.94
N ASP A 74 1.47 37.96 16.00
CA ASP A 74 0.57 38.34 17.08
C ASP A 74 0.99 37.65 18.39
N PRO A 75 1.38 38.41 19.45
CA PRO A 75 1.78 37.81 20.72
C PRO A 75 0.62 37.07 21.43
N ALA A 76 -0.63 37.36 21.08
CA ALA A 76 -1.80 36.66 21.59
C ALA A 76 -2.06 35.32 20.89
N ILE A 77 -1.40 35.04 19.76
CA ILE A 77 -1.58 33.78 19.05
C ILE A 77 -1.09 32.62 19.91
N ILE A 78 -1.87 31.55 20.00
CA ILE A 78 -1.44 30.31 20.64
C ILE A 78 -0.78 29.47 19.52
N PRO A 79 0.51 29.14 19.58
CA PRO A 79 1.11 28.24 18.61
C PRO A 79 0.49 26.84 18.73
N GLY A 80 0.25 26.18 17.61
CA GLY A 80 -0.34 24.85 17.63
C GLY A 80 -0.96 24.43 16.31
N THR A 81 -1.50 23.23 16.32
CA THR A 81 -2.29 22.69 15.23
C THR A 81 -3.77 22.98 15.49
N TYR A 82 -4.43 23.63 14.53
CA TYR A 82 -5.85 23.96 14.58
C TYR A 82 -6.61 23.26 13.47
N GLN A 83 -7.84 22.86 13.75
CA GLN A 83 -8.80 22.42 12.74
C GLN A 83 -9.68 23.62 12.39
N LEU A 84 -9.64 24.03 11.12
CA LEU A 84 -10.52 25.05 10.58
C LEU A 84 -11.72 24.35 9.95
N SER A 85 -12.91 24.71 10.43
CA SER A 85 -14.17 24.35 9.76
C SER A 85 -14.37 25.26 8.56
N ARG A 86 -14.49 24.68 7.36
CA ARG A 86 -15.00 25.44 6.22
C ARG A 86 -16.50 25.72 6.44
N PRO A 87 -16.97 26.96 6.26
CA PRO A 87 -18.38 27.31 6.45
C PRO A 87 -19.35 26.40 5.66
N ASP A 88 -18.90 25.90 4.51
CA ASP A 88 -19.73 25.19 3.55
C ASP A 88 -19.58 23.66 3.59
N ASP A 89 -18.61 23.13 4.35
CA ASP A 89 -18.36 21.69 4.45
C ASP A 89 -17.78 21.30 5.82
N LEU A 90 -18.68 21.04 6.78
CA LEU A 90 -18.35 20.57 8.13
C LEU A 90 -17.67 19.18 8.16
N LYS A 91 -17.53 18.49 7.03
CA LYS A 91 -16.88 17.18 6.94
C LYS A 91 -15.41 17.25 6.53
N SER A 92 -14.96 18.37 5.96
CA SER A 92 -13.54 18.61 5.67
C SER A 92 -12.97 19.67 6.62
N LEU A 93 -12.24 19.22 7.64
CA LEU A 93 -11.48 20.10 8.52
C LEU A 93 -10.10 20.33 7.91
N ASP A 94 -9.81 21.56 7.48
CA ASP A 94 -8.45 21.93 7.11
C ASP A 94 -7.63 22.02 8.37
N THR A 95 -6.56 21.23 8.45
CA THR A 95 -5.65 21.30 9.57
C THR A 95 -4.55 22.32 9.25
N VAL A 96 -4.42 23.35 10.07
CA VAL A 96 -3.38 24.38 9.93
C VAL A 96 -2.43 24.31 11.12
N SER A 97 -1.15 24.57 10.88
CA SER A 97 -0.17 24.75 11.96
C SER A 97 0.21 26.22 12.03
N VAL A 98 0.02 26.82 13.20
CA VAL A 98 0.37 28.21 13.46
C VAL A 98 1.60 28.26 14.35
N PHE A 99 2.63 28.96 13.90
CA PHE A 99 3.85 29.22 14.66
C PHE A 99 3.99 30.73 14.89
N ARG A 100 4.61 31.09 16.01
CA ARG A 100 5.09 32.46 16.20
C ARG A 100 6.38 32.66 15.40
N HIS A 101 6.59 33.85 14.86
CA HIS A 101 7.87 34.26 14.27
C HIS A 101 8.34 35.59 14.84
N GLY A 102 9.59 35.96 14.55
CA GLY A 102 10.18 37.21 15.01
C GLY A 102 9.50 38.40 14.35
N PHE A 103 8.95 39.28 15.18
CA PHE A 103 8.41 40.57 14.80
C PHE A 103 9.09 41.65 15.64
N TYR A 104 9.71 42.62 14.96
CA TYR A 104 10.59 43.61 15.56
C TYR A 104 10.14 45.00 15.10
N GLY A 105 9.09 45.52 15.71
CA GLY A 105 8.54 46.84 15.37
C GLY A 105 7.91 46.87 13.98
N THR A 106 8.63 47.42 12.98
CA THR A 106 8.18 47.50 11.58
C THR A 106 8.80 46.44 10.69
N GLU A 107 9.55 45.50 11.26
CA GLU A 107 10.23 44.45 10.53
C GLU A 107 9.85 43.06 11.02
N PHE A 108 10.03 42.06 10.17
CA PHE A 108 9.85 40.66 10.51
C PHE A 108 10.97 39.80 9.91
N ASP A 109 11.19 38.62 10.49
CA ASP A 109 12.02 37.57 9.91
C ASP A 109 11.19 36.33 9.58
N VAL A 110 11.79 35.41 8.81
CA VAL A 110 11.25 34.07 8.57
C VAL A 110 12.18 33.02 9.18
N PRO A 111 11.64 31.96 9.80
CA PRO A 111 12.46 30.92 10.41
C PRO A 111 13.12 30.00 9.37
N VAL A 112 12.58 29.93 8.15
CA VAL A 112 13.08 29.08 7.06
C VAL A 112 13.03 29.86 5.74
N THR A 113 14.06 29.75 4.91
CA THR A 113 14.05 30.31 3.55
C THR A 113 12.97 29.65 2.70
N GLY A 114 12.17 30.43 1.97
CA GLY A 114 11.15 29.89 1.08
C GLY A 114 10.20 30.93 0.48
N SER A 115 9.15 30.41 -0.17
CA SER A 115 8.09 31.20 -0.77
C SER A 115 6.96 31.41 0.24
N TYR A 116 6.57 32.66 0.46
CA TYR A 116 5.53 33.02 1.41
C TYR A 116 4.45 33.87 0.76
N ARG A 117 3.19 33.58 1.10
CA ARG A 117 2.07 34.46 0.80
C ARG A 117 1.80 35.37 2.00
N ILE A 118 1.88 36.68 1.79
CA ILE A 118 1.61 37.67 2.84
C ILE A 118 0.12 38.02 2.81
N ARG A 119 -0.62 37.72 3.88
CA ARG A 119 -2.07 38.07 4.01
C ARG A 119 -2.96 37.68 2.81
N GLY A 120 -2.72 36.54 2.18
CA GLY A 120 -3.49 36.12 1.00
C GLY A 120 -3.16 36.88 -0.29
N GLY A 121 -2.16 37.76 -0.28
CA GLY A 121 -1.70 38.54 -1.45
C GLY A 121 -0.71 37.78 -2.34
N GLU A 122 0.26 38.50 -2.89
CA GLU A 122 1.29 37.92 -3.75
C GLU A 122 2.26 37.01 -2.98
N VAL A 123 2.85 36.07 -3.71
CA VAL A 123 3.89 35.17 -3.20
C VAL A 123 5.25 35.84 -3.35
N VAL A 124 5.98 35.95 -2.25
CA VAL A 124 7.33 36.54 -2.20
C VAL A 124 8.37 35.51 -1.75
N GLN A 125 9.62 35.68 -2.19
CA GLN A 125 10.76 34.90 -1.71
C GLN A 125 11.38 35.57 -0.49
N LEU A 126 11.50 34.84 0.62
CA LEU A 126 12.09 35.32 1.87
C LEU A 126 13.20 34.36 2.33
N GLU A 127 14.27 34.92 2.88
CA GLU A 127 15.44 34.17 3.36
C GLU A 127 15.52 34.23 4.89
N ALA A 128 15.81 33.08 5.49
CA ALA A 128 16.07 33.00 6.92
C ALA A 128 17.29 33.85 7.31
N GLY A 129 17.20 34.55 8.44
CA GLY A 129 18.25 35.44 8.93
C GLY A 129 18.25 36.84 8.31
N LYS A 130 17.39 37.12 7.33
CA LYS A 130 17.12 38.49 6.84
C LYS A 130 15.87 39.06 7.50
N ARG A 131 15.86 40.39 7.68
CA ARG A 131 14.68 41.15 8.12
C ARG A 131 14.03 41.86 6.95
N TYR A 132 12.71 41.90 6.96
CA TYR A 132 11.88 42.47 5.90
C TYR A 132 10.88 43.45 6.50
N PRO A 133 10.54 44.55 5.81
CA PRO A 133 9.55 45.51 6.29
C PRO A 133 8.15 44.91 6.27
N VAL A 134 7.37 45.16 7.32
CA VAL A 134 5.96 44.79 7.42
C VAL A 134 5.15 45.73 6.51
N PRO A 135 4.39 45.21 5.52
CA PRO A 135 3.72 46.08 4.54
C PRO A 135 2.73 47.09 5.13
N ASP A 136 2.01 46.70 6.19
CA ASP A 136 1.14 47.60 6.96
C ASP A 136 1.10 47.15 8.43
N PRO A 137 1.85 47.82 9.33
CA PRO A 137 1.96 47.45 10.73
C PRO A 137 0.68 47.70 11.54
N LYS A 138 -0.33 48.38 10.99
CA LYS A 138 -1.60 48.66 11.68
C LYS A 138 -2.64 47.54 11.51
N LYS A 139 -2.35 46.52 10.70
CA LYS A 139 -3.25 45.39 10.41
C LYS A 139 -2.69 44.09 10.97
N PRO A 140 -3.53 43.07 11.24
CA PRO A 140 -3.05 41.73 11.64
C PRO A 140 -2.12 41.14 10.58
N PHE A 141 -0.95 40.63 10.95
CA PHE A 141 0.08 40.15 10.03
C PHE A 141 0.28 38.64 10.16
N TRP A 142 0.21 37.93 9.03
CA TRP A 142 0.54 36.52 8.93
C TRP A 142 1.17 36.19 7.58
N LEU A 143 1.97 35.13 7.59
CA LEU A 143 2.62 34.53 6.44
C LEU A 143 2.12 33.10 6.27
N GLU A 144 1.82 32.69 5.05
CA GLU A 144 1.58 31.30 4.70
C GLU A 144 2.79 30.79 3.90
N GLN A 145 3.42 29.71 4.34
CA GLN A 145 4.49 29.08 3.57
C GLN A 145 3.89 28.21 2.47
N VAL A 146 4.12 28.57 1.21
CA VAL A 146 3.39 27.97 0.06
C VAL A 146 4.21 26.99 -0.78
N ASN A 147 5.52 26.86 -0.50
CA ASN A 147 6.42 25.97 -1.22
C ASN A 147 6.96 24.81 -0.36
N MET A 148 6.23 24.42 0.68
CA MET A 148 6.65 23.27 1.48
C MET A 148 6.64 22.00 0.62
N PRO A 149 7.76 21.27 0.53
CA PRO A 149 7.79 20.02 -0.21
C PRO A 149 6.89 19.00 0.50
N GLY A 150 5.88 18.50 -0.19
CA GLY A 150 5.15 17.33 0.29
C GLY A 150 6.07 16.13 0.38
N LYS A 151 5.80 15.27 1.37
CA LYS A 151 6.58 14.04 1.61
C LYS A 151 5.66 12.83 1.53
N GLY A 152 6.24 11.69 1.19
CA GLY A 152 5.57 10.39 1.23
C GLY A 152 4.99 9.92 -0.12
N ASP A 153 5.12 10.70 -1.19
CA ASP A 153 4.93 10.16 -2.55
C ASP A 153 6.17 9.40 -3.03
N LEU A 154 6.00 8.61 -4.08
CA LEU A 154 7.07 7.78 -4.61
C LEU A 154 8.20 8.62 -5.20
N VAL A 155 7.91 9.76 -5.84
CA VAL A 155 8.93 10.69 -6.34
C VAL A 155 9.82 11.18 -5.20
N GLY A 156 9.25 11.64 -4.08
CA GLY A 156 9.99 12.07 -2.91
C GLY A 156 10.87 10.96 -2.36
N VAL A 157 10.29 9.77 -2.13
CA VAL A 157 11.01 8.63 -1.55
C VAL A 157 12.15 8.14 -2.46
N THR A 158 11.95 8.13 -3.78
CA THR A 158 12.94 7.60 -4.72
C THR A 158 13.93 8.64 -5.21
N LYS A 159 13.45 9.79 -5.70
CA LYS A 159 14.29 10.82 -6.34
C LYS A 159 14.96 11.73 -5.32
N ASN A 160 14.27 12.06 -4.22
CA ASN A 160 14.81 12.98 -3.20
C ASN A 160 15.54 12.21 -2.10
N ASP A 161 14.88 11.20 -1.51
CA ASP A 161 15.42 10.45 -0.37
C ASP A 161 16.35 9.28 -0.79
N LYS A 162 16.46 9.02 -2.10
CA LYS A 162 17.34 7.99 -2.69
C LYS A 162 17.09 6.56 -2.15
N LYS A 163 15.84 6.23 -1.83
CA LYS A 163 15.43 4.87 -1.44
C LYS A 163 14.79 4.14 -2.62
N PHE A 164 14.87 2.81 -2.65
CA PHE A 164 14.29 1.98 -3.71
C PHE A 164 14.75 2.42 -5.10
N THR A 165 16.05 2.70 -5.25
CA THR A 165 16.63 3.29 -6.47
C THR A 165 16.49 2.40 -7.69
N TYR A 166 16.20 1.11 -7.52
CA TYR A 166 15.89 0.18 -8.59
C TYR A 166 14.58 0.50 -9.33
N LEU A 167 13.74 1.38 -8.78
CA LEU A 167 12.53 1.88 -9.45
C LEU A 167 12.85 2.98 -10.48
N ILE A 168 14.08 3.51 -10.48
CA ILE A 168 14.52 4.59 -11.37
C ILE A 168 15.67 4.09 -12.26
N ASP A 169 15.51 4.28 -13.58
CA ASP A 169 16.56 3.98 -14.56
C ASP A 169 17.65 5.05 -14.57
N GLU A 170 18.70 4.85 -15.38
CA GLU A 170 19.83 5.78 -15.48
C GLU A 170 19.44 7.14 -16.07
N ALA A 171 18.35 7.20 -16.84
CA ALA A 171 17.79 8.42 -17.41
C ALA A 171 16.83 9.15 -16.44
N GLY A 172 16.55 8.60 -15.26
CA GLY A 172 15.64 9.18 -14.28
C GLY A 172 14.16 8.86 -14.48
N ASN A 173 13.84 7.92 -15.38
CA ASN A 173 12.48 7.42 -15.63
C ASN A 173 12.14 6.25 -14.71
N TRP A 174 10.85 5.94 -14.61
CA TRP A 174 10.41 4.74 -13.90
C TRP A 174 10.82 3.48 -14.65
N THR A 175 11.45 2.53 -13.95
CA THR A 175 11.70 1.20 -14.50
C THR A 175 10.40 0.43 -14.67
N ALA A 176 10.38 -0.47 -15.65
CA ALA A 176 9.35 -1.48 -15.81
C ALA A 176 9.97 -2.87 -15.74
N ARG A 177 9.23 -3.81 -15.16
CA ARG A 177 9.58 -5.22 -15.10
C ARG A 177 8.78 -6.00 -16.12
N ASN A 178 9.46 -6.47 -17.17
CA ASN A 178 8.82 -7.28 -18.21
C ASN A 178 8.63 -8.74 -17.79
N ASP A 179 9.39 -9.18 -16.79
CA ASP A 179 9.34 -10.48 -16.15
C ASP A 179 8.36 -10.59 -14.96
N VAL A 180 7.70 -9.48 -14.60
CA VAL A 180 6.58 -9.45 -13.64
C VAL A 180 5.42 -8.72 -14.29
N THR A 181 4.29 -9.40 -14.46
CA THR A 181 3.07 -8.78 -14.95
C THR A 181 2.08 -8.56 -13.82
N TYR A 182 1.30 -7.50 -13.93
CA TYR A 182 0.28 -7.12 -12.96
C TYR A 182 -1.07 -6.96 -13.66
N THR A 183 -2.11 -7.50 -13.03
CA THR A 183 -3.49 -7.30 -13.41
C THR A 183 -4.38 -7.10 -12.19
N ASP A 184 -5.45 -6.35 -12.37
CA ASP A 184 -6.53 -6.23 -11.39
C ASP A 184 -7.86 -6.43 -12.10
N PRO A 185 -8.34 -7.69 -12.21
CA PRO A 185 -9.58 -8.01 -12.94
C PRO A 185 -10.82 -7.43 -12.25
N ARG A 186 -10.70 -7.00 -10.98
CA ARG A 186 -11.82 -6.44 -10.21
C ARG A 186 -12.09 -4.98 -10.56
N LEU A 187 -11.04 -4.21 -10.84
CA LEU A 187 -11.11 -2.79 -11.20
C LEU A 187 -10.97 -2.55 -12.70
N PHE A 188 -10.24 -3.41 -13.41
CA PHE A 188 -9.93 -3.26 -14.83
C PHE A 188 -10.14 -4.58 -15.60
N PRO A 189 -11.37 -5.12 -15.65
CA PRO A 189 -11.65 -6.45 -16.20
C PRO A 189 -11.17 -6.62 -17.66
N GLU A 190 -11.28 -5.57 -18.47
CA GLU A 190 -10.90 -5.59 -19.89
C GLU A 190 -9.43 -5.21 -20.13
N ARG A 191 -8.68 -4.85 -19.08
CA ARG A 191 -7.29 -4.41 -19.26
C ARG A 191 -6.36 -5.61 -19.32
N PRO A 192 -5.45 -5.69 -20.32
CA PRO A 192 -4.42 -6.73 -20.34
C PRO A 192 -3.49 -6.59 -19.12
N ALA A 193 -2.84 -7.69 -18.75
CA ALA A 193 -1.78 -7.63 -17.74
C ALA A 193 -0.64 -6.75 -18.25
N LEU A 194 -0.14 -5.86 -17.40
CA LEU A 194 0.89 -4.88 -17.74
C LEU A 194 2.22 -5.26 -17.07
N PRO A 195 3.38 -4.94 -17.68
CA PRO A 195 4.65 -4.95 -16.97
C PRO A 195 4.55 -4.17 -15.66
N LEU A 196 5.08 -4.74 -14.58
CA LEU A 196 5.02 -4.11 -13.28
C LEU A 196 5.88 -2.85 -13.30
N SER A 197 5.26 -1.73 -12.94
CA SER A 197 5.93 -0.44 -12.83
C SER A 197 5.17 0.43 -11.81
N PRO A 198 5.79 1.52 -11.35
CA PRO A 198 5.12 2.55 -10.54
C PRO A 198 3.79 3.07 -11.11
N LEU A 199 3.60 2.96 -12.43
CA LEU A 199 2.43 3.46 -13.13
C LEU A 199 1.41 2.36 -13.47
N ALA A 200 1.72 1.08 -13.23
CA ALA A 200 0.94 -0.06 -13.70
C ALA A 200 -0.49 -0.12 -13.12
N ASN A 201 -0.73 0.44 -11.93
CA ASN A 201 -2.06 0.43 -11.33
C ASN A 201 -3.06 1.31 -12.10
N ASN A 202 -2.92 2.63 -12.05
CA ASN A 202 -3.80 3.57 -12.77
C ASN A 202 -3.04 4.81 -13.29
N GLY A 203 -1.72 4.71 -13.41
CA GLY A 203 -0.84 5.81 -13.81
C GLY A 203 -0.60 6.88 -12.75
N LYS A 204 -1.29 6.86 -11.60
CA LYS A 204 -1.19 7.91 -10.57
C LYS A 204 -0.87 7.38 -9.17
N THR A 205 -1.28 6.15 -8.90
CA THR A 205 -1.16 5.53 -7.59
C THR A 205 -0.56 4.13 -7.70
N PHE A 206 -0.04 3.61 -6.60
CA PHE A 206 0.51 2.27 -6.48
C PHE A 206 0.16 1.68 -5.11
N GLY A 207 0.19 0.35 -5.03
CA GLY A 207 0.02 -0.39 -3.79
C GLY A 207 1.15 -1.35 -3.49
N PRO A 208 0.92 -2.28 -2.54
CA PRO A 208 1.88 -3.31 -2.17
C PRO A 208 2.34 -4.16 -3.34
N GLU A 209 1.58 -4.23 -4.45
CA GLU A 209 1.98 -4.96 -5.65
C GLU A 209 3.34 -4.51 -6.20
N LEU A 210 3.67 -3.22 -6.08
CA LEU A 210 4.92 -2.68 -6.62
C LEU A 210 6.13 -3.22 -5.86
N GLY A 211 6.11 -3.08 -4.53
CA GLY A 211 7.18 -3.55 -3.66
C GLY A 211 7.27 -5.07 -3.65
N PHE A 212 6.14 -5.75 -3.42
CA PHE A 212 6.07 -7.20 -3.41
C PHE A 212 6.54 -7.80 -4.73
N GLY A 213 5.99 -7.30 -5.85
CA GLY A 213 6.31 -7.77 -7.19
C GLY A 213 7.77 -7.56 -7.58
N SER A 214 8.34 -6.43 -7.19
CA SER A 214 9.77 -6.16 -7.40
C SER A 214 10.64 -7.16 -6.65
N VAL A 215 10.29 -7.51 -5.40
CA VAL A 215 11.03 -8.51 -4.64
C VAL A 215 10.87 -9.89 -5.26
N VAL A 216 9.66 -10.40 -5.42
CA VAL A 216 9.47 -11.80 -5.86
C VAL A 216 10.07 -12.05 -7.23
N GLY A 217 9.93 -11.11 -8.16
CA GLY A 217 10.52 -11.31 -9.46
C GLY A 217 12.05 -11.23 -9.47
N THR A 218 12.71 -10.65 -8.46
CA THR A 218 14.18 -10.69 -8.38
C THR A 218 14.67 -12.10 -8.06
N PHE A 219 13.81 -12.94 -7.47
CA PHE A 219 14.13 -14.29 -7.03
C PHE A 219 13.48 -15.40 -7.87
N HIS A 220 12.85 -15.04 -8.99
CA HIS A 220 12.29 -15.99 -9.96
C HIS A 220 12.88 -15.74 -11.34
N ASP A 221 13.30 -16.80 -12.03
CA ASP A 221 13.66 -16.69 -13.45
C ASP A 221 12.44 -16.86 -14.37
N GLU A 222 11.40 -17.55 -13.90
CA GLU A 222 10.13 -17.66 -14.61
C GLU A 222 9.33 -16.35 -14.59
N GLN A 223 8.41 -16.22 -15.54
CA GLN A 223 7.45 -15.13 -15.54
C GLN A 223 6.63 -15.12 -14.25
N VAL A 224 6.57 -13.97 -13.59
CA VAL A 224 5.66 -13.75 -12.46
C VAL A 224 4.39 -13.06 -12.94
N LEU A 225 3.25 -13.48 -12.39
CA LEU A 225 1.95 -12.84 -12.55
C LEU A 225 1.39 -12.46 -11.18
N LEU A 226 1.10 -11.17 -11.00
CA LEU A 226 0.38 -10.62 -9.86
C LEU A 226 -1.08 -10.41 -10.25
N ILE A 227 -1.99 -11.08 -9.55
CA ILE A 227 -3.42 -10.87 -9.69
C ILE A 227 -3.91 -10.16 -8.43
N LYS A 228 -4.19 -8.86 -8.55
CA LYS A 228 -4.73 -8.08 -7.44
C LYS A 228 -6.25 -8.02 -7.52
N THR A 229 -6.91 -8.22 -6.40
CA THR A 229 -8.36 -8.11 -6.26
C THR A 229 -8.65 -7.43 -4.93
N ALA A 230 -8.59 -6.10 -4.96
CA ALA A 230 -8.64 -5.29 -3.77
C ALA A 230 -9.69 -4.18 -3.92
N ILE A 231 -10.50 -4.01 -2.89
CA ILE A 231 -11.56 -3.01 -2.88
C ILE A 231 -11.72 -2.44 -1.46
N GLY A 232 -11.81 -1.11 -1.38
CA GLY A 232 -11.93 -0.41 -0.11
C GLY A 232 -13.24 -0.69 0.62
N ASN A 233 -13.21 -0.56 1.95
CA ASN A 233 -14.41 -0.66 2.80
C ASN A 233 -15.15 -2.01 2.60
N ARG A 234 -14.40 -3.11 2.63
CA ARG A 234 -14.92 -4.48 2.60
C ARG A 234 -14.46 -5.27 3.82
N SER A 235 -15.40 -5.97 4.41
CA SER A 235 -15.27 -6.79 5.62
C SER A 235 -14.92 -8.23 5.28
N LEU A 236 -14.08 -8.86 6.09
CA LEU A 236 -13.90 -10.31 6.08
C LEU A 236 -15.11 -11.04 6.66
N ASN A 237 -15.77 -10.45 7.65
CA ASN A 237 -16.95 -11.03 8.29
C ASN A 237 -18.19 -11.05 7.37
N TRP A 238 -18.23 -10.22 6.32
CA TRP A 238 -19.36 -10.12 5.39
C TRP A 238 -18.98 -10.24 3.91
N ASP A 239 -18.21 -9.31 3.36
CA ASP A 239 -17.99 -9.20 1.92
C ASP A 239 -17.07 -10.29 1.36
N PHE A 240 -15.99 -10.58 2.08
CA PHE A 240 -15.04 -11.66 1.78
C PHE A 240 -15.34 -12.92 2.59
N ARG A 241 -16.53 -13.02 3.20
CA ARG A 241 -16.89 -14.16 4.05
C ARG A 241 -16.76 -15.46 3.23
N PRO A 242 -15.86 -16.37 3.63
CA PRO A 242 -15.59 -17.58 2.86
C PRO A 242 -16.68 -18.63 3.13
N PRO A 243 -17.01 -19.51 2.16
CA PRO A 243 -18.12 -20.46 2.27
C PRO A 243 -18.10 -21.33 3.54
N SER A 244 -16.93 -21.81 3.97
CA SER A 244 -16.77 -22.63 5.18
C SER A 244 -16.99 -21.87 6.49
N SER A 245 -17.18 -20.56 6.44
CA SER A 245 -17.61 -19.74 7.58
C SER A 245 -19.12 -19.75 7.82
N GLY A 246 -19.87 -20.44 6.97
CA GLY A 246 -21.33 -20.51 7.01
C GLY A 246 -21.98 -19.20 6.57
N HIS A 247 -23.31 -19.23 6.47
CA HIS A 247 -24.13 -18.10 6.08
C HIS A 247 -24.78 -17.42 7.27
N THR A 248 -25.04 -16.13 7.16
CA THR A 248 -25.90 -15.42 8.11
C THR A 248 -27.33 -15.29 7.59
N ASP A 249 -28.27 -15.11 8.51
CA ASP A 249 -29.69 -14.92 8.19
C ASP A 249 -30.04 -13.44 7.89
N LYS A 250 -29.05 -12.60 7.59
CA LYS A 250 -29.28 -11.17 7.36
C LYS A 250 -29.99 -10.95 6.01
N PRO A 251 -30.91 -9.97 5.92
CA PRO A 251 -31.53 -9.63 4.65
C PRO A 251 -30.50 -9.31 3.56
N GLY A 252 -30.64 -9.96 2.39
CA GLY A 252 -29.73 -9.80 1.25
C GLY A 252 -28.42 -10.60 1.33
N ALA A 253 -28.26 -11.49 2.32
CA ALA A 253 -27.08 -12.35 2.44
C ALA A 253 -26.85 -13.21 1.20
N ASP A 254 -27.91 -13.77 0.62
CA ASP A 254 -27.92 -14.55 -0.62
C ASP A 254 -27.19 -13.84 -1.78
N LYS A 255 -27.31 -12.52 -1.84
CA LYS A 255 -26.72 -11.70 -2.90
C LYS A 255 -25.36 -11.12 -2.54
N TYR A 256 -25.23 -10.56 -1.34
CA TYR A 256 -24.11 -9.68 -0.98
C TYR A 256 -23.07 -10.35 -0.07
N GLU A 257 -23.47 -11.32 0.76
CA GLU A 257 -22.53 -12.01 1.63
C GLU A 257 -21.58 -12.87 0.79
N GLY A 258 -20.28 -12.78 1.08
CA GLY A 258 -19.23 -13.49 0.35
C GLY A 258 -19.11 -13.08 -1.12
N TYR A 259 -19.74 -11.98 -1.55
CA TYR A 259 -19.69 -11.53 -2.95
C TYR A 259 -18.26 -11.27 -3.40
N GLU A 260 -17.46 -10.56 -2.60
CA GLU A 260 -16.08 -10.22 -2.98
C GLU A 260 -15.17 -11.46 -2.94
N TYR A 261 -15.48 -12.47 -2.11
CA TYR A 261 -14.84 -13.79 -2.20
C TYR A 261 -15.10 -14.45 -3.57
N ARG A 262 -16.38 -14.54 -3.98
CA ARG A 262 -16.76 -15.14 -5.26
C ARG A 262 -16.16 -14.38 -6.45
N ALA A 263 -16.22 -13.04 -6.41
CA ALA A 263 -15.65 -12.19 -7.45
C ALA A 263 -14.13 -12.34 -7.55
N MET A 264 -13.42 -12.46 -6.42
CA MET A 264 -11.99 -12.77 -6.40
C MET A 264 -11.69 -14.11 -7.07
N VAL A 265 -12.37 -15.19 -6.66
CA VAL A 265 -12.14 -16.53 -7.23
C VAL A 265 -12.41 -16.54 -8.73
N GLN A 266 -13.51 -15.90 -9.16
CA GLN A 266 -13.86 -15.78 -10.57
C GLN A 266 -12.80 -15.02 -11.36
N GLY A 267 -12.41 -13.82 -10.89
CA GLY A 267 -11.41 -13.00 -11.58
C GLY A 267 -10.04 -13.67 -11.67
N VAL A 268 -9.65 -14.44 -10.64
CA VAL A 268 -8.43 -15.26 -10.68
C VAL A 268 -8.56 -16.35 -11.74
N ARG A 269 -9.65 -17.14 -11.75
CA ARG A 269 -9.86 -18.20 -12.74
C ARG A 269 -9.87 -17.66 -14.17
N ASP A 270 -10.59 -16.57 -14.40
CA ASP A 270 -10.69 -15.96 -15.73
C ASP A 270 -9.35 -15.43 -16.23
N THR A 271 -8.54 -14.88 -15.33
CA THR A 271 -7.18 -14.47 -15.66
C THR A 271 -6.31 -15.68 -16.04
N LEU A 272 -6.41 -16.77 -15.28
CA LEU A 272 -5.56 -17.96 -15.45
C LEU A 272 -5.86 -18.76 -16.71
N MET A 273 -7.07 -18.67 -17.27
CA MET A 273 -7.39 -19.28 -18.58
C MET A 273 -6.40 -18.86 -19.68
N LYS A 274 -5.88 -17.63 -19.61
CA LYS A 274 -4.90 -17.09 -20.58
C LYS A 274 -3.53 -17.77 -20.50
N TYR A 275 -3.25 -18.51 -19.43
CA TYR A 275 -1.96 -19.11 -19.14
C TYR A 275 -2.00 -20.66 -19.11
N GLU A 276 -3.15 -21.28 -19.40
CA GLU A 276 -3.28 -22.75 -19.37
C GLU A 276 -2.30 -23.47 -20.31
N ALA A 277 -2.09 -22.92 -21.51
CA ALA A 277 -1.16 -23.49 -22.48
C ALA A 277 0.31 -23.46 -22.01
N GLN A 278 0.71 -22.41 -21.28
CA GLN A 278 2.05 -22.30 -20.70
C GLN A 278 2.17 -23.10 -19.39
N GLY A 279 1.05 -23.28 -18.68
CA GLY A 279 1.01 -23.77 -17.31
C GLY A 279 1.34 -22.68 -16.29
N TYR A 280 0.85 -22.87 -15.07
CA TYR A 280 1.07 -21.94 -13.97
C TYR A 280 1.11 -22.65 -12.61
N GLU A 281 1.70 -21.99 -11.61
CA GLU A 281 1.66 -22.38 -10.21
C GLU A 281 1.19 -21.20 -9.36
N ILE A 282 0.09 -21.38 -8.62
CA ILE A 282 -0.35 -20.41 -7.61
C ILE A 282 0.50 -20.58 -6.35
N ALA A 283 1.56 -19.79 -6.26
CA ALA A 283 2.58 -19.92 -5.22
C ALA A 283 2.21 -19.21 -3.92
N GLY A 284 1.49 -18.09 -4.00
CA GLY A 284 1.22 -17.29 -2.82
C GLY A 284 -0.05 -16.44 -2.87
N PHE A 285 -0.53 -16.14 -1.67
CA PHE A 285 -1.66 -15.27 -1.39
C PHE A 285 -1.24 -14.22 -0.35
N GLY A 286 -1.33 -12.94 -0.72
CA GLY A 286 -1.13 -11.81 0.18
C GLY A 286 -2.47 -11.21 0.60
N TRP A 287 -2.74 -11.20 1.90
CA TRP A 287 -3.94 -10.62 2.49
C TRP A 287 -3.60 -9.35 3.27
N PHE A 288 -4.23 -8.23 2.94
CA PHE A 288 -4.13 -7.01 3.73
C PHE A 288 -5.50 -6.38 3.92
N GLN A 289 -6.11 -6.67 5.06
CA GLN A 289 -7.47 -6.28 5.44
C GLN A 289 -7.54 -6.25 6.97
N GLY A 290 -8.53 -5.56 7.54
CA GLY A 290 -8.80 -5.63 8.98
C GLY A 290 -9.52 -4.40 9.53
N HIS A 291 -9.24 -3.20 9.00
CA HIS A 291 -9.85 -1.96 9.50
C HIS A 291 -11.38 -1.98 9.49
N LYS A 292 -11.99 -2.59 8.46
CA LYS A 292 -13.45 -2.70 8.36
C LYS A 292 -14.05 -3.68 9.38
N ASP A 293 -13.25 -4.58 9.92
CA ASP A 293 -13.64 -5.57 10.93
C ASP A 293 -13.15 -5.19 12.33
N ALA A 294 -12.83 -3.91 12.57
CA ALA A 294 -12.41 -3.42 13.89
C ALA A 294 -13.45 -3.64 15.00
N GLY A 295 -14.72 -3.89 14.63
CA GLY A 295 -15.79 -4.25 15.56
C GLY A 295 -15.97 -5.76 15.78
N SER A 296 -15.27 -6.62 15.03
CA SER A 296 -15.33 -8.07 15.17
C SER A 296 -14.40 -8.53 16.30
N THR A 297 -14.69 -9.68 16.92
CA THR A 297 -13.76 -10.28 17.89
C THR A 297 -12.52 -10.83 17.17
N LYS A 298 -11.40 -10.97 17.89
CA LYS A 298 -10.17 -11.53 17.32
C LYS A 298 -10.38 -12.96 16.87
N GLU A 299 -11.11 -13.73 17.67
CA GLU A 299 -11.41 -15.15 17.44
C GLU A 299 -12.30 -15.34 16.20
N GLU A 300 -13.30 -14.47 16.02
CA GLU A 300 -14.14 -14.48 14.82
C GLU A 300 -13.35 -14.12 13.57
N TYR A 301 -12.52 -13.07 13.65
CA TYR A 301 -11.67 -12.67 12.53
C TYR A 301 -10.66 -13.77 12.16
N GLU A 302 -10.00 -14.37 13.15
CA GLU A 302 -9.07 -15.48 12.96
C GLU A 302 -9.76 -16.68 12.30
N LYS A 303 -10.93 -17.08 12.81
CA LYS A 303 -11.73 -18.16 12.22
C LYS A 303 -12.02 -17.89 10.75
N HIS A 304 -12.51 -16.70 10.41
CA HIS A 304 -12.83 -16.35 9.02
C HIS A 304 -11.58 -16.26 8.14
N LEU A 305 -10.45 -15.82 8.68
CA LEU A 305 -9.20 -15.74 7.94
C LEU A 305 -8.63 -17.14 7.63
N VAL A 306 -8.66 -18.06 8.60
CA VAL A 306 -8.28 -19.46 8.38
C VAL A 306 -9.15 -20.10 7.31
N ASN A 307 -10.46 -19.91 7.41
CA ASN A 307 -11.42 -20.40 6.43
C ASN A 307 -11.18 -19.80 5.03
N LEU A 308 -10.88 -18.51 4.93
CA LEU A 308 -10.57 -17.84 3.68
C LEU A 308 -9.39 -18.50 2.98
N ILE A 309 -8.29 -18.71 3.71
CA ILE A 309 -7.07 -19.32 3.16
C ILE A 309 -7.34 -20.76 2.71
N ASN A 310 -8.07 -21.55 3.50
CA ASN A 310 -8.35 -22.94 3.19
C ASN A 310 -9.32 -23.09 2.00
N ASP A 311 -10.36 -22.27 1.95
CA ASP A 311 -11.32 -22.29 0.83
C ASP A 311 -10.65 -21.82 -0.46
N LEU A 312 -9.79 -20.79 -0.42
CA LEU A 312 -9.01 -20.38 -1.60
C LEU A 312 -8.09 -21.49 -2.11
N ARG A 313 -7.39 -22.20 -1.21
CA ARG A 313 -6.55 -23.35 -1.60
C ARG A 313 -7.38 -24.45 -2.27
N LYS A 314 -8.59 -24.70 -1.78
CA LYS A 314 -9.50 -25.70 -2.34
C LYS A 314 -10.06 -25.24 -3.69
N ASP A 315 -10.65 -24.06 -3.75
CA ASP A 315 -11.38 -23.55 -4.91
C ASP A 315 -10.45 -23.22 -6.09
N LEU A 316 -9.20 -22.87 -5.82
CA LEU A 316 -8.18 -22.62 -6.83
C LEU A 316 -7.25 -23.83 -7.07
N ASN A 317 -7.55 -24.98 -6.46
CA ASN A 317 -6.77 -26.21 -6.56
C ASN A 317 -5.27 -26.00 -6.27
N ALA A 318 -4.96 -25.21 -5.24
CA ALA A 318 -3.61 -24.78 -4.87
C ALA A 318 -3.27 -25.15 -3.42
N PRO A 319 -3.22 -26.45 -3.05
CA PRO A 319 -3.09 -26.89 -1.65
C PRO A 319 -1.79 -26.44 -0.98
N LYS A 320 -0.74 -26.13 -1.77
CA LYS A 320 0.58 -25.68 -1.27
C LYS A 320 0.73 -24.15 -1.24
N MET A 321 -0.28 -23.39 -1.70
CA MET A 321 -0.23 -21.93 -1.76
C MET A 321 0.08 -21.36 -0.38
N LYS A 322 1.16 -20.56 -0.30
CA LYS A 322 1.57 -19.88 0.93
C LYS A 322 0.69 -18.66 1.15
N ALA A 323 0.31 -18.39 2.40
CA ALA A 323 -0.45 -17.19 2.75
C ALA A 323 0.41 -16.27 3.59
N VAL A 324 0.42 -14.98 3.25
CA VAL A 324 1.06 -13.91 4.02
C VAL A 324 -0.02 -12.91 4.39
N VAL A 325 -0.11 -12.58 5.67
CA VAL A 325 -1.12 -11.67 6.21
C VAL A 325 -0.41 -10.44 6.74
N ALA A 326 -0.76 -9.28 6.21
CA ALA A 326 -0.28 -8.00 6.72
C ALA A 326 -1.13 -7.54 7.90
N THR A 327 -0.47 -7.00 8.92
CA THR A 327 -1.14 -6.40 10.08
C THR A 327 -1.65 -5.00 9.75
N VAL A 328 -2.85 -4.68 10.22
CA VAL A 328 -3.38 -3.31 10.21
C VAL A 328 -2.94 -2.62 11.49
N GLY A 329 -2.43 -1.39 11.36
CA GLY A 329 -2.00 -0.54 12.48
C GLY A 329 -3.12 0.32 13.05
#